data_AF-A0A7H8Q6G5-F1
#
_entry.id   AF-A0A7H8Q6G5-F1
#
_cell.length_a   1.000
_cell.length_b   1.000
_cell.length_c   1.000
_cell.angle_alpha   90.00
_cell.angle_beta   90.00
_cell.angle_gamma   90.00
#
_symmetry.space_group_name_H-M   'P 1'
#
loop_
_entity.id
_entity.type
_entity.pdbx_description
1 polymer ?
#
loop_
_entity_poly.entity_id
_entity_poly.type
_entity_poly.pdbx_seq_one_letter_code
_entity_poly.pdbx_strand_id
1 'polypeptide(L)'
;MEYKIIGSRERKLRDESGESRRFIVRRLRCTQCKKIHHELPDLMVPYKRYGADVIEEAILPTTHLTVAADESTIYRWRSWFFQLVDYWLFILQSLLVQFQTDETSAIDLSSRQLPAHERIGQWFGMEGGWLAKIVRPVANHHFWIHTRSAFLSNSP
;
A
#
# COMPACT_ATOMS: atom_id res chain seq x y z
N MET A 1 -0.22 15.60 11.62
CA MET A 1 1.13 15.87 11.05
C MET A 1 1.00 16.95 10.00
N GLU A 2 1.81 18.00 10.08
CA GLU A 2 1.77 19.11 9.12
C GLU A 2 2.85 18.91 8.03
N TYR A 3 2.45 19.14 6.78
CA TYR A 3 3.30 18.96 5.60
C TYR A 3 3.29 20.21 4.72
N LYS A 4 4.47 20.64 4.28
CA LYS A 4 4.62 21.68 3.27
C LYS A 4 4.84 21.04 1.90
N ILE A 5 4.07 21.44 0.89
CA ILE A 5 4.33 21.04 -0.50
C ILE A 5 5.59 21.78 -0.97
N ILE A 6 6.61 21.02 -1.40
CA ILE A 6 7.91 21.56 -1.86
C ILE A 6 8.17 21.29 -3.34
N GLY A 7 7.26 20.61 -4.02
CA GLY A 7 7.34 20.29 -5.43
C GLY A 7 6.53 19.06 -5.79
N SER A 8 6.81 18.49 -6.96
CA SER A 8 6.19 17.27 -7.44
C SER A 8 7.23 16.36 -8.10
N ARG A 9 6.83 15.12 -8.38
CA ARG A 9 7.63 14.14 -9.10
C ARG A 9 6.73 13.31 -10.00
N GLU A 10 7.25 12.95 -11.18
CA GLU A 10 6.60 11.96 -12.04
C GLU A 10 6.80 10.54 -11.49
N ARG A 11 5.71 9.78 -11.44
CA ARG A 11 5.67 8.37 -11.10
C ARG A 11 5.01 7.62 -12.27
N LYS A 12 5.70 6.62 -12.82
CA LYS A 12 5.17 5.71 -13.85
C LYS A 12 4.55 4.47 -13.25
N LEU A 13 3.31 4.15 -13.59
CA LEU A 13 2.60 2.92 -13.24
C LEU A 13 2.28 2.12 -14.49
N ARG A 14 2.17 0.81 -14.37
CA ARG A 14 1.58 -0.06 -15.37
C ARG A 14 0.16 -0.44 -14.98
N ASP A 15 -0.73 -0.43 -15.97
CA ASP A 15 -2.09 -0.91 -15.85
C ASP A 15 -2.21 -2.42 -16.19
N GLU A 16 -3.43 -2.94 -16.23
CA GLU A 16 -3.75 -4.33 -16.53
C GLU A 16 -3.25 -4.78 -17.90
N SER A 17 -3.22 -3.88 -18.88
CA SER A 17 -2.72 -4.13 -20.23
C SER A 17 -1.20 -4.09 -20.32
N GLY A 18 -0.53 -3.65 -19.26
CA GLY A 18 0.92 -3.43 -19.21
C GLY A 18 1.35 -2.07 -19.75
N GLU A 19 0.41 -1.23 -20.16
CA GLU A 19 0.67 0.13 -20.63
C GLU A 19 1.14 1.01 -19.47
N SER A 20 2.14 1.85 -19.74
CA SER A 20 2.74 2.71 -18.72
C SER A 20 2.07 4.09 -18.69
N ARG A 21 1.33 4.38 -17.61
CA ARG A 21 0.73 5.69 -17.33
C ARG A 21 1.61 6.50 -16.38
N ARG A 22 1.66 7.82 -16.60
CA ARG A 22 2.45 8.78 -15.79
C ARG A 22 1.52 9.56 -14.88
N PHE A 23 1.89 9.63 -13.61
CA PHE A 23 1.18 10.34 -12.57
C PHE A 23 2.10 11.36 -11.91
N ILE A 24 1.56 12.53 -11.58
CA ILE A 24 2.30 13.55 -10.84
C ILE A 24 1.94 13.41 -9.37
N VAL A 25 2.93 13.08 -8.53
CA VAL A 25 2.76 12.99 -7.07
C VAL A 25 3.43 14.17 -6.38
N ARG A 26 2.79 14.71 -5.34
CA ARG A 26 3.37 15.82 -4.58
C ARG A 26 4.54 15.34 -3.72
N ARG A 27 5.58 16.19 -3.63
CA ARG A 27 6.69 16.05 -2.68
C ARG A 27 6.37 16.89 -1.46
N LEU A 28 6.31 16.24 -0.31
CA LEU A 28 5.89 16.81 0.96
C LEU A 28 7.11 16.90 1.88
N ARG A 29 7.39 18.06 2.46
CA ARG A 29 8.37 18.19 3.55
C ARG A 29 7.63 18.15 4.88
N CYS A 30 7.94 17.15 5.71
CA CYS A 30 7.38 17.06 7.05
C CYS A 30 7.96 18.16 7.93
N THR A 31 7.09 18.90 8.63
CA THR A 31 7.56 19.95 9.55
C THR A 31 8.21 19.38 10.81
N GLN A 32 7.87 18.15 11.20
CA GLN A 32 8.38 17.46 12.38
C GLN A 32 9.70 16.73 12.11
N CYS A 33 9.71 15.73 11.21
CA CYS A 33 10.92 14.92 10.96
C CYS A 33 11.89 15.55 9.93
N LYS A 34 11.52 16.67 9.31
CA LYS A 34 12.29 17.41 8.28
C LYS A 34 12.63 16.64 7.00
N LYS A 35 12.21 15.37 6.88
CA LYS A 35 12.41 14.54 5.69
C LYS A 35 11.42 14.89 4.58
N ILE A 36 11.77 14.47 3.36
CA ILE A 36 10.90 14.56 2.19
C ILE A 36 10.14 13.24 2.05
N HIS A 37 8.82 13.33 2.05
CA HIS A 37 7.87 12.27 1.80
C HIS A 37 7.26 12.47 0.41
N HIS A 38 6.81 11.39 -0.20
CA HIS A 38 6.00 11.46 -1.41
C HIS A 38 4.56 11.21 -1.03
N GLU A 39 3.65 11.96 -1.63
CA GLU A 39 2.24 11.61 -1.60
C GLU A 39 2.04 10.19 -2.13
N LEU A 40 1.13 9.47 -1.49
CA LEU A 40 0.70 8.14 -1.89
C LEU A 40 -0.80 8.19 -2.27
N PRO A 41 -1.12 8.32 -3.57
CA PRO A 41 -2.49 8.23 -4.07
C PRO A 41 -3.07 6.82 -3.91
N ASP A 42 -4.40 6.70 -3.90
CA ASP A 42 -5.14 5.45 -3.71
C ASP A 42 -4.96 4.42 -4.84
N LEU A 43 -4.32 4.81 -5.95
CA LEU A 43 -3.99 3.90 -7.05
C LEU A 43 -2.56 3.35 -6.98
N MET A 44 -1.76 3.75 -5.97
CA MET A 44 -0.35 3.41 -5.85
C MET A 44 -0.05 2.56 -4.62
N VAL A 45 0.75 1.52 -4.82
CA VAL A 45 1.45 0.83 -3.74
C VAL A 45 2.92 1.25 -3.71
N PRO A 46 3.50 1.57 -2.54
CA PRO A 46 4.90 1.93 -2.40
C PRO A 46 5.85 0.89 -3.02
N TYR A 47 6.85 1.38 -3.75
CA TYR A 47 7.87 0.58 -4.46
C TYR A 47 7.36 -0.36 -5.56
N LYS A 48 6.06 -0.45 -5.80
CA LYS A 48 5.52 -1.28 -6.89
C LYS A 48 5.55 -0.51 -8.19
N ARG A 49 5.49 -1.21 -9.32
CA ARG A 49 5.46 -0.59 -10.66
C ARG A 49 4.09 -0.65 -11.32
N TYR A 50 3.17 -1.38 -10.72
CA TYR A 50 1.81 -1.59 -11.19
C TYR A 50 0.83 -0.89 -10.26
N GLY A 51 -0.37 -0.59 -10.79
CA GLY A 51 -1.48 -0.05 -10.01
C GLY A 51 -1.85 -0.96 -8.84
N ALA A 52 -2.48 -0.38 -7.82
CA ALA A 52 -2.93 -1.16 -6.66
C ALA A 52 -3.96 -2.23 -7.08
N ASP A 53 -4.91 -1.85 -7.93
CA ASP A 53 -5.91 -2.69 -8.59
C ASP A 53 -5.29 -3.90 -9.32
N VAL A 54 -4.27 -3.66 -10.14
CA VAL A 54 -3.59 -4.74 -10.90
C VAL A 54 -2.92 -5.73 -9.95
N ILE A 55 -2.36 -5.25 -8.84
CA ILE A 55 -1.70 -6.09 -7.84
C ILE A 55 -2.75 -6.86 -7.02
N GLU A 56 -3.89 -6.25 -6.71
CA GLU A 56 -5.02 -6.90 -6.03
C GLU A 56 -5.52 -8.12 -6.80
N GLU A 57 -5.77 -7.97 -8.11
CA GLU A 57 -6.20 -9.06 -8.98
C GLU A 57 -5.20 -10.22 -8.97
N ALA A 58 -3.90 -9.91 -8.95
CA ALA A 58 -2.84 -10.90 -8.90
C ALA A 58 -2.73 -11.62 -7.54
N ILE A 59 -3.12 -10.98 -6.45
CA ILE A 59 -3.02 -11.55 -5.09
C ILE A 59 -4.14 -12.56 -4.83
N LEU A 60 -5.37 -12.23 -5.23
CA LEU A 60 -6.52 -13.11 -4.99
C LEU A 60 -6.50 -14.30 -5.97
N PRO A 61 -6.94 -15.49 -5.53
CA PRO A 61 -7.03 -16.66 -6.39
C PRO A 61 -8.20 -16.49 -7.37
N THR A 62 -7.90 -15.93 -8.55
CA THR A 62 -8.84 -15.86 -9.67
C THR A 62 -8.51 -16.92 -10.71
N THR A 63 -9.53 -17.58 -11.27
CA THR A 63 -9.40 -18.62 -12.31
C THR A 63 -8.81 -18.09 -13.62
N HIS A 64 -9.03 -16.80 -13.92
CA HIS A 64 -8.47 -16.11 -15.07
C HIS A 64 -7.76 -14.82 -14.63
N LEU A 65 -6.43 -14.86 -14.57
CA LEU A 65 -5.61 -13.67 -14.37
C LEU A 65 -5.49 -12.92 -15.70
N THR A 66 -5.90 -11.66 -15.73
CA THR A 66 -5.78 -10.78 -16.92
C THR A 66 -4.57 -9.85 -16.86
N VAL A 67 -3.80 -9.92 -15.78
CA VAL A 67 -2.67 -9.06 -15.49
C VAL A 67 -1.50 -9.27 -16.46
N ALA A 68 -1.10 -8.23 -17.18
CA ALA A 68 0.10 -8.20 -18.01
C ALA A 68 1.41 -8.12 -17.19
N ALA A 69 1.68 -9.17 -16.41
CA ALA A 69 2.92 -9.39 -15.68
C ALA A 69 3.36 -10.84 -15.82
N ASP A 70 4.68 -11.08 -15.76
CA ASP A 70 5.21 -12.43 -15.77
C ASP A 70 4.91 -13.16 -14.44
N GLU A 71 4.82 -14.49 -14.50
CA GLU A 71 4.53 -15.34 -13.34
C GLU A 71 5.50 -15.11 -12.16
N SER A 72 6.77 -14.81 -12.45
CA SER A 72 7.74 -14.53 -11.39
C SER A 72 7.44 -13.22 -10.65
N THR A 73 6.97 -12.20 -11.38
CA THR A 73 6.49 -10.94 -10.80
C THR A 73 5.23 -11.16 -9.96
N ILE A 74 4.26 -11.92 -10.45
CA ILE A 74 3.03 -12.28 -9.72
C ILE A 74 3.37 -13.05 -8.44
N TYR A 75 4.23 -14.06 -8.53
CA TYR A 75 4.71 -14.82 -7.38
C TYR A 75 5.36 -13.91 -6.32
N ARG A 76 6.20 -12.96 -6.74
CA ARG A 76 6.85 -12.01 -5.83
C ARG A 76 5.84 -11.08 -5.16
N TRP A 77 4.75 -10.70 -5.84
CA TRP A 77 3.69 -9.92 -5.23
C TRP A 77 2.92 -10.73 -4.19
N ARG A 78 2.51 -11.96 -4.52
CA ARG A 78 1.86 -12.86 -3.56
C ARG A 78 2.72 -13.08 -2.32
N SER A 79 3.99 -13.43 -2.51
CA SER A 79 4.94 -13.63 -1.41
C SER A 79 5.10 -12.37 -0.55
N TRP A 80 5.31 -11.21 -1.18
CA TRP A 80 5.39 -9.92 -0.49
C TRP A 80 4.13 -9.59 0.31
N PHE A 81 2.96 -9.88 -0.26
CA PHE A 81 1.67 -9.60 0.37
C PHE A 81 1.48 -10.48 1.60
N PHE A 82 1.61 -11.80 1.47
CA PHE A 82 1.40 -12.73 2.57
C PHE A 82 2.42 -12.56 3.70
N GLN A 83 3.63 -12.07 3.41
CA GLN A 83 4.62 -11.72 4.44
C GLN A 83 4.21 -10.51 5.29
N LEU A 84 3.40 -9.59 4.77
CA LEU A 84 3.13 -8.30 5.41
C LEU A 84 1.67 -8.08 5.81
N VAL A 85 0.74 -8.88 5.29
CA VAL A 85 -0.70 -8.65 5.47
C VAL A 85 -1.10 -8.63 6.95
N ASP A 86 -0.61 -9.57 7.76
CA ASP A 86 -0.87 -9.60 9.19
C ASP A 86 -0.40 -8.30 9.86
N TYR A 87 0.83 -7.90 9.59
CA TYR A 87 1.42 -6.67 10.13
C TYR A 87 0.58 -5.43 9.78
N TRP A 88 0.12 -5.32 8.54
CA TRP A 88 -0.74 -4.21 8.13
C TRP A 88 -2.10 -4.23 8.83
N LEU A 89 -2.73 -5.40 8.95
CA LEU A 89 -4.02 -5.54 9.63
C LEU A 89 -3.92 -5.16 11.11
N PHE A 90 -2.85 -5.56 11.81
CA PHE A 90 -2.60 -5.15 13.20
C PHE A 90 -2.47 -3.63 13.35
N ILE A 91 -1.76 -2.97 12.42
CA ILE A 91 -1.61 -1.51 12.45
C ILE A 91 -2.93 -0.82 12.18
N LEU A 92 -3.70 -1.29 11.20
CA LEU A 92 -5.02 -0.73 10.91
C LEU A 92 -5.94 -0.83 12.11
N GLN A 93 -5.99 -2.00 12.75
CA GLN A 93 -6.76 -2.17 13.98
C GLN A 93 -6.30 -1.22 15.09
N SER A 94 -4.99 -1.09 15.29
CA SER A 94 -4.44 -0.17 16.29
C SER A 94 -4.81 1.29 16.01
N LEU A 95 -4.76 1.69 14.74
CA LEU A 95 -5.15 3.03 14.31
C LEU A 95 -6.66 3.27 14.51
N LEU A 96 -7.51 2.30 14.17
CA LEU A 96 -8.97 2.40 14.36
C LEU A 96 -9.34 2.58 15.83
N VAL A 97 -8.72 1.81 16.72
CA VAL A 97 -8.91 1.93 18.18
C VAL A 97 -8.46 3.31 18.67
N GLN A 98 -7.32 3.81 18.19
CA GLN A 98 -6.78 5.12 18.59
C GLN A 98 -7.64 6.30 18.14
N PHE A 99 -8.24 6.21 16.95
CA PHE A 99 -9.03 7.30 16.36
C PHE A 99 -10.53 7.22 16.66
N GLN A 100 -10.96 6.37 17.61
CA GLN A 100 -12.33 6.27 18.13
C GLN A 100 -13.40 6.41 17.03
N THR A 101 -13.29 5.60 15.98
CA THR A 101 -14.38 5.50 15.01
C THR A 101 -15.48 4.66 15.67
N ASP A 102 -16.46 5.33 16.31
CA ASP A 102 -17.59 4.72 17.05
C ASP A 102 -18.41 3.68 16.24
N GLU A 103 -18.17 3.58 14.93
CA GLU A 103 -18.75 2.56 14.04
C GLU A 103 -17.83 1.33 13.85
N THR A 104 -17.04 0.94 14.86
CA THR A 104 -16.32 -0.33 14.75
C THR A 104 -17.31 -1.49 14.96
N SER A 105 -17.98 -1.88 13.89
CA SER A 105 -18.50 -3.24 13.72
C SER A 105 -17.43 -4.21 14.23
N ALA A 106 -17.82 -5.10 15.14
CA ALA A 106 -17.02 -5.97 16.02
C ALA A 106 -16.06 -6.97 15.32
N ILE A 107 -15.41 -6.59 14.22
CA ILE A 107 -14.53 -7.43 13.41
C ILE A 107 -13.10 -7.23 13.92
N ASP A 108 -12.61 -8.24 14.62
CA ASP A 108 -11.23 -8.33 15.06
C ASP A 108 -10.31 -8.62 13.86
N LEU A 109 -9.79 -7.56 13.25
CA LEU A 109 -8.84 -7.65 12.14
C LEU A 109 -7.58 -8.43 12.52
N SER A 110 -7.27 -8.65 13.80
CA SER A 110 -6.13 -9.44 14.27
C SER A 110 -6.40 -10.93 14.38
N SER A 111 -7.67 -11.35 14.36
CA SER A 111 -8.04 -12.75 14.50
C SER A 111 -7.48 -13.57 13.36
N ARG A 112 -6.53 -14.46 13.69
CA ARG A 112 -5.94 -15.42 12.74
C ARG A 112 -6.82 -16.65 12.49
N GLN A 113 -8.06 -16.63 12.94
CA GLN A 113 -9.00 -17.74 12.75
C GLN A 113 -9.37 -17.93 11.27
N LEU A 114 -9.29 -16.87 10.48
CA LEU A 114 -9.57 -16.89 9.04
C LEU A 114 -8.30 -16.55 8.24
N PRO A 115 -8.16 -17.08 7.01
CA PRO A 115 -7.08 -16.70 6.13
C PRO A 115 -7.16 -15.21 5.77
N ALA A 116 -6.03 -14.61 5.44
CA ALA A 116 -5.92 -13.16 5.25
C ALA A 116 -6.89 -12.59 4.20
N HIS A 117 -7.17 -13.34 3.13
CA HIS A 117 -8.09 -12.91 2.08
C HIS A 117 -9.55 -12.83 2.56
N GLU A 118 -10.00 -13.75 3.43
CA GLU A 118 -11.33 -13.72 4.03
C GLU A 118 -11.46 -12.56 5.02
N ARG A 119 -10.42 -12.30 5.84
CA ARG A 119 -10.38 -11.13 6.75
C ARG A 119 -10.50 -9.82 6.00
N ILE A 120 -9.83 -9.71 4.85
CA ILE A 120 -9.90 -8.54 3.98
C ILE A 120 -11.29 -8.41 3.35
N GLY A 121 -11.84 -9.51 2.83
CA GLY A 121 -13.18 -9.54 2.24
C GLY A 121 -14.29 -9.16 3.24
N GLN A 122 -14.15 -9.53 4.51
CA GLN A 122 -15.09 -9.11 5.57
C GLN A 122 -15.13 -7.59 5.78
N TRP A 123 -14.01 -6.89 5.54
CA TRP A 123 -13.88 -5.48 5.87
C TRP A 123 -14.08 -4.56 4.67
N PHE A 124 -13.56 -4.96 3.51
CA PHE A 124 -13.66 -4.18 2.27
C PHE A 124 -14.73 -4.67 1.30
N GLY A 125 -15.37 -5.81 1.61
CA GLY A 125 -16.28 -6.49 0.69
C GLY A 125 -15.54 -7.15 -0.48
N MET A 126 -16.28 -7.43 -1.55
CA MET A 126 -15.76 -7.96 -2.80
C MET A 126 -15.35 -6.84 -3.78
N GLU A 127 -15.45 -5.58 -3.38
CA GLU A 127 -15.09 -4.43 -4.22
C GLU A 127 -13.56 -4.26 -4.29
N GLY A 128 -13.07 -3.81 -5.44
CA GLY A 128 -11.66 -3.47 -5.64
C GLY A 128 -11.22 -2.25 -4.82
N GLY A 129 -9.90 -2.03 -4.78
CA GLY A 129 -9.24 -0.92 -4.08
C GLY A 129 -8.93 -1.21 -2.61
N TRP A 130 -9.13 -2.44 -2.13
CA TRP A 130 -8.87 -2.83 -0.75
C TRP A 130 -7.38 -2.74 -0.37
N LEU A 131 -6.46 -3.05 -1.28
CA LEU A 131 -5.02 -3.01 -1.01
C LEU A 131 -4.57 -1.59 -0.76
N ALA A 132 -5.06 -0.63 -1.55
CA ALA A 132 -4.74 0.77 -1.33
C ALA A 132 -5.29 1.27 0.02
N LYS A 133 -6.53 0.89 0.37
CA LYS A 133 -7.14 1.23 1.65
C LYS A 133 -6.39 0.62 2.84
N ILE A 134 -5.75 -0.54 2.67
CA ILE A 134 -4.88 -1.15 3.69
C ILE A 134 -3.54 -0.41 3.79
N VAL A 135 -2.87 -0.24 2.64
CA VAL A 135 -1.48 0.22 2.58
C VAL A 135 -1.36 1.69 2.93
N ARG A 136 -2.32 2.52 2.53
CA ARG A 136 -2.21 3.97 2.64
C ARG A 136 -2.21 4.48 4.10
N PRO A 137 -3.09 4.03 5.01
CA PRO A 137 -2.99 4.42 6.41
C PRO A 137 -1.66 3.99 7.04
N VAL A 138 -1.21 2.76 6.77
CA VAL A 138 0.06 2.22 7.27
C VAL A 138 1.25 3.07 6.81
N ALA A 139 1.27 3.40 5.52
CA ALA A 139 2.28 4.25 4.90
C ALA A 139 2.28 5.68 5.47
N ASN A 140 1.10 6.31 5.55
CA ASN A 140 0.96 7.70 5.93
C ASN A 140 1.23 7.95 7.42
N HIS A 141 1.06 6.94 8.26
CA HIS A 141 1.41 6.98 9.68
C HIS A 141 2.87 6.58 9.96
N HIS A 142 3.70 6.43 8.91
CA HIS A 142 5.12 6.06 8.98
C HIS A 142 5.41 4.68 9.59
N PHE A 143 4.40 3.82 9.71
CA PHE A 143 4.63 2.43 10.08
C PHE A 143 5.27 1.64 8.93
N TRP A 144 5.15 2.12 7.70
CA TRP A 144 5.94 1.63 6.59
C TRP A 144 7.05 2.61 6.21
N ILE A 145 8.29 2.22 6.50
CA ILE A 145 9.45 3.04 6.20
C ILE A 145 9.69 3.02 4.68
N HIS A 146 9.24 4.08 4.00
CA HIS A 146 9.42 4.27 2.55
C HIS A 146 10.72 4.98 2.14
N THR A 147 11.49 5.45 3.13
CA THR A 147 12.77 6.11 2.91
C THR A 147 13.88 5.28 3.52
N ARG A 148 14.45 4.36 2.74
CA ARG A 148 15.88 4.06 2.92
C ARG A 148 16.62 5.08 2.09
N SER A 149 17.23 6.06 2.75
CA SER A 149 18.29 6.84 2.11
C SER A 149 19.28 5.83 1.54
N ALA A 150 19.50 5.83 0.23
CA ALA A 150 20.75 5.28 -0.27
C ALA A 150 21.83 6.12 0.40
N PHE A 151 22.62 5.51 1.28
CA PHE A 151 23.85 6.14 1.74
C PHE A 151 24.64 6.47 0.48
N LEU A 152 24.70 7.74 0.11
CA LEU A 152 25.80 8.21 -0.72
C LEU A 152 27.01 8.03 0.18
N SER A 153 27.86 7.07 -0.16
CA SER A 153 29.17 6.95 0.47
C SER A 153 29.83 8.31 0.41
N ASN A 154 30.14 8.89 1.57
CA ASN A 154 31.05 10.03 1.61
C ASN A 154 32.39 9.50 1.10
N SER A 155 32.70 9.78 -0.16
CA SER A 155 34.09 9.66 -0.63
C SER A 155 34.90 10.75 0.08
N PRO A 156 36.13 10.41 0.52
CA PRO A 156 37.00 11.29 1.30
C PRO A 156 37.40 12.56 0.55
#